data_AF-A0A497H1Q6-F1
#
_entry.id   AF-A0A497H1Q6-F1
#
_cell.length_a   1.000
_cell.length_b   1.000
_cell.length_c   1.000
_cell.angle_alpha   90.00
_cell.angle_beta   90.00
_cell.angle_gamma   90.00
#
_symmetry.space_group_name_H-M   'P 1'
#
loop_
_entity.id
_entity.type
_entity.pdbx_description
1 polymer ?
#
loop_
_entity_poly.entity_id
_entity_poly.type
_entity_poly.pdbx_seq_one_letter_code
_entity_poly.pdbx_strand_id
1 'polypeptide(L)'
;MEIPMVTKQTKDNLLGTIKSKIVGLQYCDAGIAAGITVDFRRQRDNEYDDNAIGVFVDDNELAGYLPRHCVRWLAPLIDAGQLRLTGEVLDADDCDFEAPLDLSLHITSKGSDIFSLCALPETANAMLHKMFLGLYNDLEQCQSPEEIAKLHTLLKPLCKSAMSPQTRLLYELLPAKSHALQIHQIQQQQAKLLEQLRSLPLGENVHYRNLTIFPVLCDNKKTRPYILLDESLDNQAVELTEVDADGDVPTLTLINHSSKPVLIPEGQVVTGGKQNRVINITILVAAGVATTIPVSCVERSRWRDRGQRFRTACYAPPNLRARKSASVRQSRREKGTFESDQGQVWEDVKACLDAASVESETESLTESYEALESKTKEYLENLKLPENCCGALVMHGDKVVGMDVFDYPETFIKMWQRLGESYVLGVVNQPEQEACEENIARRFLVSVAEKLTPVVPAPGIGWRFEVDSEKIAGGSLVYQDSLCHVSAFYVSD
;
A
#
# COMPACT_ATOMS: atom_id res chain seq x y z
N MET A 1 45.93 11.51 -14.89
CA MET A 1 44.97 12.17 -13.99
C MET A 1 43.92 11.12 -13.68
N GLU A 2 44.14 10.40 -12.59
CA GLU A 2 43.29 9.30 -12.14
C GLU A 2 41.99 9.86 -11.57
N ILE A 3 40.88 9.27 -11.98
CA ILE A 3 39.55 9.54 -11.44
C ILE A 3 39.35 8.58 -10.26
N PRO A 4 38.93 9.04 -9.06
CA PRO A 4 38.75 8.14 -7.92
C PRO A 4 37.59 7.19 -8.17
N MET A 5 37.85 5.89 -7.98
CA MET A 5 36.81 4.86 -7.86
C MET A 5 35.98 5.16 -6.61
N VAL A 6 34.71 5.52 -6.82
CA VAL A 6 33.68 5.42 -5.79
C VAL A 6 33.54 3.94 -5.46
N THR A 7 34.08 3.53 -4.31
CA THR A 7 33.95 2.18 -3.78
C THR A 7 32.48 1.88 -3.49
N LYS A 8 31.89 1.09 -4.38
CA LYS A 8 30.62 0.39 -4.24
C LYS A 8 30.68 -0.45 -2.96
N GLN A 9 30.04 -0.01 -1.87
CA GLN A 9 29.88 -0.82 -0.67
C GLN A 9 29.12 -2.10 -1.03
N THR A 10 29.77 -3.24 -0.81
CA THR A 10 29.29 -4.60 -1.11
C THR A 10 28.12 -4.97 -0.20
N LYS A 11 26.95 -5.24 -0.79
CA LYS A 11 25.73 -5.75 -0.14
C LYS A 11 25.85 -7.18 0.42
N ASP A 12 26.97 -7.88 0.22
CA ASP A 12 27.06 -9.34 0.39
C ASP A 12 27.22 -9.85 1.85
N ASN A 13 27.30 -8.97 2.86
CA ASN A 13 27.54 -9.37 4.26
C ASN A 13 26.48 -8.89 5.28
N LEU A 14 25.38 -8.28 4.84
CA LEU A 14 24.33 -7.79 5.74
C LEU A 14 23.43 -8.95 6.22
N LEU A 15 23.34 -9.17 7.54
CA LEU A 15 22.42 -10.13 8.14
C LEU A 15 20.99 -9.57 8.26
N GLY A 16 20.88 -8.26 8.50
CA GLY A 16 19.61 -7.57 8.65
C GLY A 16 19.76 -6.31 9.49
N THR A 17 18.68 -5.53 9.56
CA THR A 17 18.61 -4.28 10.31
C THR A 17 17.60 -4.42 11.45
N ILE A 18 18.01 -4.04 12.65
CA ILE A 18 17.18 -4.08 13.85
C ILE A 18 16.90 -2.66 14.36
N LYS A 19 15.72 -2.44 14.95
CA LYS A 19 15.36 -1.16 15.57
C LYS A 19 16.09 -1.01 16.91
N SER A 20 16.69 0.15 17.13
CA SER A 20 17.35 0.55 18.37
C SER A 20 17.19 2.06 18.58
N LYS A 21 18.02 2.63 19.46
CA LYS A 21 18.13 4.07 19.67
C LYS A 21 19.55 4.44 20.07
N ILE A 22 19.90 5.70 19.88
CA ILE A 22 21.06 6.35 20.49
C ILE A 22 20.57 6.92 21.83
N VAL A 23 21.31 6.70 22.91
CA VAL A 23 21.00 7.24 24.24
C VAL A 23 22.16 8.06 24.78
N GLY A 24 21.85 8.96 25.72
CA GLY A 24 22.87 9.81 26.34
C GLY A 24 23.28 10.99 25.46
N LEU A 25 22.37 11.44 24.61
CA LEU A 25 22.56 12.59 23.72
C LEU A 25 22.95 13.84 24.50
N GLN A 26 22.34 14.05 25.68
CA GLN A 26 22.61 15.19 26.56
C GLN A 26 24.05 15.27 27.12
N TYR A 27 24.84 14.21 26.94
CA TYR A 27 26.24 14.17 27.40
C TYR A 27 27.23 14.34 26.24
N CYS A 28 26.73 14.58 25.02
CA CYS A 28 27.51 14.66 23.80
C CYS A 28 27.19 15.95 23.05
N ASP A 29 28.20 16.58 22.45
CA ASP A 29 28.02 17.85 21.73
C ASP A 29 27.66 17.65 20.24
N ALA A 30 27.62 16.40 19.76
CA ALA A 30 27.39 16.10 18.35
C ALA A 30 25.95 16.37 17.93
N GLY A 31 25.78 17.11 16.83
CA GLY A 31 24.48 17.33 16.21
C GLY A 31 23.98 16.05 15.52
N ILE A 32 22.76 15.64 15.82
CA ILE A 32 22.08 14.53 15.17
C ILE A 32 20.97 15.08 14.27
N ALA A 33 20.87 14.57 13.04
CA ALA A 33 19.78 14.84 12.12
C ALA A 33 19.26 13.53 11.52
N ALA A 34 17.99 13.52 11.13
CA ALA A 34 17.37 12.38 10.45
C ALA A 34 18.10 12.09 9.12
N GLY A 35 18.28 10.81 8.82
CA GLY A 35 18.97 10.31 7.62
C GLY A 35 20.51 10.29 7.71
N ILE A 36 21.10 10.75 8.82
CA ILE A 36 22.56 10.65 9.01
C ILE A 36 22.97 9.19 9.25
N THR A 37 24.00 8.74 8.53
CA THR A 37 24.67 7.47 8.78
C THR A 37 25.64 7.61 9.95
N VAL A 38 25.66 6.62 10.83
CA VAL A 38 26.52 6.59 12.02
C VAL A 38 27.38 5.32 12.07
N ASP A 39 28.55 5.47 12.67
CA ASP A 39 29.50 4.40 12.96
C ASP A 39 29.51 4.01 14.44
N PHE A 40 30.02 2.81 14.73
CA PHE A 40 30.00 2.24 16.08
C PHE A 40 31.39 1.80 16.51
N ARG A 41 31.79 2.15 17.74
CA ARG A 41 33.10 1.77 18.28
C ARG A 41 32.98 1.27 19.72
N ARG A 42 33.72 0.21 20.03
CA ARG A 42 33.81 -0.33 21.40
C ARG A 42 34.53 0.65 22.32
N GLN A 43 33.92 0.94 23.46
CA GLN A 43 34.43 1.80 24.53
C GLN A 43 34.77 0.93 25.74
N ARG A 44 35.83 0.12 25.63
CA ARG A 44 36.19 -0.90 26.65
C ARG A 44 36.59 -0.28 28.00
N ASP A 45 37.12 0.94 27.96
CA ASP A 45 37.56 1.69 29.15
C ASP A 45 36.44 2.57 29.74
N ASN A 46 35.19 2.39 29.31
CA ASN A 46 34.06 3.14 29.85
C ASN A 46 33.84 2.81 31.34
N GLU A 47 33.78 3.84 32.18
CA GLU A 47 33.71 3.70 33.64
C GLU A 47 32.42 3.03 34.16
N TYR A 48 31.35 2.99 33.35
CA TYR A 48 30.03 2.52 33.76
C TYR A 48 29.61 1.17 33.15
N ASP A 49 30.16 0.80 32.00
CA ASP A 49 29.83 -0.42 31.26
C ASP A 49 30.97 -0.82 30.33
N ASP A 50 31.69 -1.89 30.65
CA ASP A 50 32.78 -2.44 29.83
C ASP A 50 32.30 -2.94 28.45
N ASN A 51 30.98 -3.17 28.29
CA ASN A 51 30.35 -3.49 27.02
C ASN A 51 29.94 -2.26 26.22
N ALA A 52 30.18 -1.03 26.69
CA ALA A 52 29.75 0.19 26.01
C ALA A 52 30.16 0.25 24.54
N ILE A 53 29.21 0.63 23.69
CA ILE A 53 29.44 0.90 22.26
C ILE A 53 29.01 2.35 22.02
N GLY A 54 29.99 3.18 21.68
CA GLY A 54 29.75 4.58 21.31
C GLY A 54 29.27 4.68 19.86
N VAL A 55 28.38 5.64 19.62
CA VAL A 55 27.81 5.98 18.32
C VAL A 55 28.45 7.27 17.84
N PHE A 56 28.95 7.27 16.60
CA PHE A 56 29.74 8.37 16.03
C PHE A 56 29.11 8.83 14.72
N VAL A 57 28.93 10.14 14.52
CA VAL A 57 28.40 10.71 13.26
C VAL A 57 29.50 10.78 12.20
N ASP A 58 30.70 11.19 12.62
CA ASP A 58 31.91 11.24 11.81
C ASP A 58 33.08 10.63 12.59
N ASP A 59 34.27 10.60 11.97
CA ASP A 59 35.44 9.89 12.48
C ASP A 59 35.86 10.25 13.91
N ASN A 60 35.42 11.36 14.50
CA ASN A 60 35.79 11.77 15.86
C ASN A 60 34.65 12.31 16.73
N GLU A 61 33.41 12.36 16.25
CA GLU A 61 32.33 13.03 17.00
C GLU A 61 31.40 11.99 17.65
N LEU A 62 31.58 11.79 18.95
CA LEU A 62 30.71 10.91 19.75
C LEU A 62 29.34 11.57 19.90
N ALA A 63 28.29 10.92 19.41
CA ALA A 63 26.92 11.40 19.48
C ALA A 63 26.11 10.76 20.62
N GLY A 64 26.58 9.61 21.12
CA GLY A 64 25.94 8.93 22.25
C GLY A 64 26.36 7.47 22.33
N TYR A 65 25.53 6.65 22.94
CA TYR A 65 25.82 5.23 23.16
C TYR A 65 24.64 4.35 22.75
N LEU A 66 24.93 3.08 22.46
CA LEU A 66 23.89 2.06 22.35
C LEU A 66 23.35 1.66 23.74
N PRO A 67 22.06 1.32 23.88
CA PRO A 67 21.46 0.92 25.15
C PRO A 67 22.14 -0.31 25.77
N ARG A 68 22.23 -0.33 27.11
CA ARG A 68 22.83 -1.45 27.88
C ARG A 68 22.32 -2.84 27.48
N HIS A 69 21.03 -2.97 27.19
CA HIS A 69 20.44 -4.26 26.83
C HIS A 69 20.86 -4.73 25.42
N CYS A 70 21.19 -3.81 24.50
CA CYS A 70 21.73 -4.11 23.18
C CYS A 70 23.21 -4.50 23.28
N VAL A 71 24.01 -3.70 23.99
CA VAL A 71 25.47 -3.91 24.01
C VAL A 71 25.89 -5.19 24.72
N ARG A 72 25.10 -5.68 25.69
CA ARG A 72 25.34 -6.95 26.40
C ARG A 72 25.55 -8.17 25.50
N TRP A 73 24.93 -8.20 24.33
CA TRP A 73 25.08 -9.29 23.38
C TRP A 73 25.82 -8.86 22.10
N LEU A 74 25.85 -7.57 21.75
CA LEU A 74 26.62 -7.07 20.62
C LEU A 74 28.13 -7.03 20.92
N ALA A 75 28.52 -6.52 22.09
CA ALA A 75 29.92 -6.31 22.43
C ALA A 75 30.76 -7.60 22.34
N PRO A 76 30.33 -8.76 22.91
CA PRO A 76 31.08 -10.01 22.78
C PRO A 76 31.29 -10.45 21.32
N LEU A 77 30.30 -10.26 20.45
CA LEU A 77 30.38 -10.63 19.03
C LEU A 77 31.32 -9.71 18.25
N ILE A 78 31.32 -8.40 18.56
CA ILE A 78 32.25 -7.43 17.98
C ILE A 78 33.68 -7.67 18.48
N ASP A 79 33.85 -7.95 19.78
CA ASP A 79 35.16 -8.22 20.38
C ASP A 79 35.78 -9.51 19.83
N ALA A 80 34.96 -10.52 19.51
CA ALA A 80 35.37 -11.71 18.77
C ALA A 80 35.64 -11.45 17.26
N GLY A 81 35.31 -10.26 16.78
CA GLY A 81 35.43 -9.86 15.38
C GLY A 81 34.42 -10.54 14.47
N GLN A 82 33.31 -11.07 15.01
CA GLN A 82 32.27 -11.81 14.27
C GLN A 82 31.25 -10.88 13.59
N LEU A 83 31.05 -9.67 14.14
CA LEU A 83 30.11 -8.69 13.63
C LEU A 83 30.74 -7.31 13.42
N ARG A 84 30.22 -6.58 12.44
CA ARG A 84 30.38 -5.13 12.26
C ARG A 84 29.02 -4.46 12.25
N LEU A 85 28.96 -3.23 12.76
CA LEU A 85 27.73 -2.43 12.81
C LEU A 85 27.86 -1.22 11.89
N THR A 86 26.75 -0.86 11.26
CA THR A 86 26.49 0.46 10.66
C THR A 86 25.07 0.87 11.02
N GLY A 87 24.69 2.13 10.87
CA GLY A 87 23.34 2.53 11.23
C GLY A 87 22.93 3.88 10.67
N GLU A 88 21.64 4.15 10.73
CA GLU A 88 21.02 5.36 10.21
C GLU A 88 20.01 5.91 11.22
N VAL A 89 20.10 7.21 11.50
CA VAL A 89 19.16 7.88 12.41
C VAL A 89 17.84 8.11 11.67
N LEU A 90 16.73 7.63 12.23
CA LEU A 90 15.43 7.68 11.56
C LEU A 90 14.73 9.02 11.72
N ASP A 91 14.85 9.60 12.92
CA ASP A 91 14.19 10.82 13.32
C ASP A 91 15.11 11.56 14.30
N ALA A 92 15.07 12.89 14.24
CA ALA A 92 15.85 13.78 15.09
C ALA A 92 15.02 14.92 15.67
N ASP A 93 13.72 15.00 15.37
CA ASP A 93 12.84 16.04 15.92
C ASP A 93 12.61 15.76 17.42
N ASP A 94 12.82 16.78 18.26
CA ASP A 94 12.67 16.73 19.73
C ASP A 94 13.48 15.64 20.46
N CYS A 95 14.64 15.25 19.93
CA CYS A 95 15.51 14.22 20.50
C CYS A 95 16.47 14.74 21.60
N ASP A 96 15.94 15.25 22.72
CA ASP A 96 16.77 15.79 23.83
C ASP A 96 17.59 14.71 24.58
N PHE A 97 17.14 13.45 24.54
CA PHE A 97 17.71 12.36 25.36
C PHE A 97 18.04 11.09 24.57
N GLU A 98 17.21 10.78 23.57
CA GLU A 98 17.35 9.60 22.73
C GLU A 98 16.89 9.86 21.30
N ALA A 99 17.54 9.21 20.34
CA ALA A 99 17.21 9.29 18.92
C ALA A 99 16.96 7.89 18.35
N PRO A 100 15.85 7.64 17.62
CA PRO A 100 15.58 6.36 16.97
C PRO A 100 16.65 6.00 15.93
N LEU A 101 17.07 4.73 15.92
CA LEU A 101 18.19 4.25 15.11
C LEU A 101 17.87 2.92 14.43
N ASP A 102 18.14 2.84 13.14
CA ASP A 102 18.24 1.57 12.42
C ASP A 102 19.67 1.02 12.49
N LEU A 103 19.84 -0.09 13.20
CA LEU A 103 21.13 -0.73 13.40
C LEU A 103 21.30 -1.91 12.45
N SER A 104 22.17 -1.76 11.46
CA SER A 104 22.49 -2.77 10.46
C SER A 104 23.63 -3.67 10.93
N LEU A 105 23.38 -4.98 10.94
CA LEU A 105 24.29 -6.00 11.45
C LEU A 105 24.97 -6.70 10.27
N HIS A 106 26.29 -6.56 10.15
CA HIS A 106 27.08 -7.18 9.10
C HIS A 106 27.91 -8.32 9.67
N ILE A 107 27.86 -9.49 9.03
CA ILE A 107 28.68 -10.63 9.39
C ILE A 107 30.10 -10.47 8.83
N THR A 108 31.11 -10.91 9.57
CA THR A 108 32.48 -11.00 9.06
C THR A 108 32.82 -12.45 8.70
N SER A 109 33.97 -12.67 8.06
CA SER A 109 34.47 -14.04 7.81
C SER A 109 34.61 -14.86 9.10
N LYS A 110 34.95 -14.23 10.23
CA LYS A 110 35.06 -14.89 11.55
C LYS A 110 33.72 -15.23 12.18
N GLY A 111 32.62 -14.59 11.76
CA GLY A 111 31.27 -14.85 12.28
C GLY A 111 30.52 -15.96 11.57
N SER A 112 31.09 -16.53 10.50
CA SER A 112 30.45 -17.62 9.72
C SER A 112 30.14 -18.88 10.53
N ASP A 113 30.87 -19.10 11.63
CA ASP A 113 30.66 -20.19 12.57
C ASP A 113 29.34 -20.07 13.37
N ILE A 114 28.83 -18.86 13.57
CA ILE A 114 27.52 -18.60 14.22
C ILE A 114 26.38 -19.31 13.49
N PHE A 115 26.50 -19.48 12.18
CA PHE A 115 25.47 -20.10 11.34
C PHE A 115 25.80 -21.55 10.98
N SER A 116 26.86 -22.11 11.57
CA SER A 116 27.28 -23.49 11.33
C SER A 116 26.63 -24.45 12.34
N LEU A 117 25.92 -25.46 11.84
CA LEU A 117 25.36 -26.52 12.69
C LEU A 117 26.48 -27.39 13.26
N CYS A 118 26.82 -27.17 14.54
CA CYS A 118 27.77 -28.03 15.25
C CYS A 118 27.24 -29.47 15.44
N ALA A 119 28.18 -30.41 15.68
CA ALA A 119 27.90 -31.76 16.17
C ALA A 119 27.14 -31.74 17.52
N LEU A 120 26.81 -32.91 18.10
CA LEU A 120 26.01 -33.01 19.33
C LEU A 120 26.49 -32.01 20.41
N PRO A 121 25.65 -31.02 20.79
CA PRO A 121 26.06 -29.97 21.71
C PRO A 121 26.23 -30.49 23.14
N GLU A 122 27.33 -30.12 23.80
CA GLU A 122 27.67 -30.58 25.16
C GLU A 122 27.11 -29.69 26.27
N THR A 123 26.68 -28.46 25.95
CA THR A 123 26.16 -27.48 26.93
C THR A 123 24.72 -27.09 26.62
N ALA A 124 23.96 -26.70 27.64
CA ALA A 124 22.59 -26.20 27.49
C ALA A 124 22.52 -24.98 26.55
N ASN A 125 23.52 -24.08 26.59
CA ASN A 125 23.60 -22.92 25.69
C ASN A 125 23.85 -23.33 24.23
N ALA A 126 24.70 -24.33 23.99
CA ALA A 126 24.93 -24.86 22.65
C ALA A 126 23.70 -25.60 22.11
N MET A 127 22.96 -26.33 22.97
CA MET A 127 21.67 -26.93 22.61
C MET A 127 20.65 -25.85 22.20
N LEU A 128 20.51 -24.81 23.01
CA LEU A 128 19.60 -23.71 22.74
C LEU A 128 19.97 -22.97 21.45
N HIS A 129 21.26 -22.67 21.24
CA HIS A 129 21.74 -22.07 20.01
C HIS A 129 21.40 -22.93 18.78
N LYS A 130 21.65 -24.24 18.85
CA LYS A 130 21.32 -25.17 17.75
C LYS A 130 19.81 -25.19 17.44
N MET A 131 18.95 -25.13 18.47
CA MET A 131 17.50 -25.03 18.27
C MET A 131 17.10 -23.72 17.57
N PHE A 132 17.64 -22.58 18.02
CA PHE A 132 17.36 -21.28 17.40
C PHE A 132 17.91 -21.18 15.99
N LEU A 133 19.10 -21.76 15.71
CA LEU A 133 19.69 -21.78 14.39
C LEU A 133 18.88 -22.66 13.42
N GLY A 134 18.46 -23.85 13.86
CA GLY A 134 17.57 -24.70 13.08
C GLY A 134 16.27 -23.97 12.73
N LEU A 135 15.64 -23.34 13.72
CA LEU A 135 14.46 -22.51 13.51
C LEU A 135 14.73 -21.36 12.54
N TYR A 136 15.80 -20.60 12.73
CA TYR A 136 16.16 -19.46 11.89
C TYR A 136 16.36 -19.86 10.42
N ASN A 137 16.98 -21.01 10.17
CA ASN A 137 17.19 -21.57 8.84
C ASN A 137 15.87 -22.07 8.24
N ASP A 138 15.04 -22.77 9.01
CA ASP A 138 13.73 -23.26 8.54
C ASP A 138 12.79 -22.10 8.14
N LEU A 139 12.94 -20.93 8.77
CA LEU A 139 12.21 -19.73 8.38
C LEU A 139 12.54 -19.20 6.98
N GLU A 140 13.61 -19.67 6.32
CA GLU A 140 13.82 -19.38 4.89
C GLU A 140 12.73 -19.97 4.00
N GLN A 141 12.09 -21.05 4.45
CA GLN A 141 11.00 -21.71 3.74
C GLN A 141 9.63 -21.16 4.14
N CYS A 142 9.57 -20.28 5.14
CA CYS A 142 8.32 -19.68 5.60
C CYS A 142 7.77 -18.73 4.54
N GLN A 143 6.46 -18.81 4.29
CA GLN A 143 5.76 -17.94 3.34
C GLN A 143 4.94 -16.85 4.04
N SER A 144 4.97 -16.77 5.37
CA SER A 144 4.13 -15.84 6.14
C SER A 144 4.98 -14.94 7.02
N PRO A 145 5.16 -13.66 6.64
CA PRO A 145 5.81 -12.66 7.51
C PRO A 145 5.14 -12.60 8.90
N GLU A 146 3.81 -12.69 8.95
CA GLU A 146 3.07 -12.69 10.22
C GLU A 146 3.42 -13.86 11.14
N GLU A 147 3.69 -15.05 10.58
CA GLU A 147 4.11 -16.21 11.38
C GLU A 147 5.47 -15.97 12.03
N ILE A 148 6.41 -15.35 11.31
CA ILE A 148 7.72 -14.96 11.86
C ILE A 148 7.55 -13.93 12.98
N ALA A 149 6.69 -12.92 12.79
CA ALA A 149 6.40 -11.91 13.81
C ALA A 149 5.71 -12.50 15.06
N LYS A 150 4.74 -13.41 14.87
CA LYS A 150 4.07 -14.17 15.94
C LYS A 150 5.08 -15.04 16.69
N LEU A 151 5.96 -15.75 15.98
CA LEU A 151 7.02 -16.56 16.55
C LEU A 151 7.99 -15.71 17.40
N HIS A 152 8.44 -14.56 16.90
CA HIS A 152 9.27 -13.63 17.68
C HIS A 152 8.59 -13.23 19.00
N THR A 153 7.28 -12.97 18.97
CA THR A 153 6.48 -12.66 20.16
C THR A 153 6.39 -13.84 21.12
N LEU A 154 6.18 -15.06 20.61
CA LEU A 154 6.10 -16.30 21.39
C LEU A 154 7.43 -16.67 22.06
N LEU A 155 8.57 -16.39 21.41
CA LEU A 155 9.91 -16.69 21.93
C LEU A 155 10.41 -15.66 22.96
N LYS A 156 9.80 -14.46 23.01
CA LYS A 156 10.20 -13.38 23.92
C LYS A 156 10.37 -13.81 25.39
N PRO A 157 9.51 -14.65 26.00
CA PRO A 157 9.69 -15.11 27.38
C PRO A 157 10.94 -15.99 27.58
N LEU A 158 11.29 -16.84 26.61
CA LEU A 158 12.49 -17.70 26.67
C LEU A 158 13.77 -16.85 26.66
N CYS A 159 13.70 -15.71 25.97
CA CYS A 159 14.80 -14.77 25.80
C CYS A 159 15.08 -13.87 27.02
N LYS A 160 14.32 -14.04 28.12
CA LYS A 160 14.59 -13.37 29.41
C LYS A 160 15.69 -14.06 30.22
N SER A 161 15.98 -15.34 29.92
CA SER A 161 17.10 -16.08 30.51
C SER A 161 18.42 -15.71 29.83
N ALA A 162 19.56 -15.96 30.49
CA ALA A 162 20.87 -15.67 29.93
C ALA A 162 21.15 -16.58 28.71
N MET A 163 20.96 -16.05 27.51
CA MET A 163 21.31 -16.72 26.25
C MET A 163 22.74 -16.35 25.83
N SER A 164 23.36 -17.19 25.01
CA SER A 164 24.61 -16.81 24.35
C SER A 164 24.38 -15.58 23.45
N PRO A 165 25.41 -14.73 23.27
CA PRO A 165 25.36 -13.62 22.32
C PRO A 165 24.92 -14.06 20.91
N GLN A 166 25.39 -15.21 20.44
CA GLN A 166 25.05 -15.79 19.14
C GLN A 166 23.56 -16.17 19.05
N THR A 167 23.01 -16.82 20.09
CA THR A 167 21.58 -17.14 20.15
C THR A 167 20.74 -15.85 20.19
N ARG A 168 21.19 -14.83 20.92
CA ARG A 168 20.48 -13.55 20.99
C ARG A 168 20.45 -12.85 19.63
N LEU A 169 21.56 -12.86 18.87
CA LEU A 169 21.62 -12.35 17.51
C LEU A 169 20.54 -12.98 16.61
N LEU A 170 20.41 -14.31 16.60
CA LEU A 170 19.41 -15.01 15.80
C LEU A 170 17.97 -14.58 16.14
N TYR A 171 17.68 -14.40 17.44
CA TYR A 171 16.38 -13.92 17.90
C TYR A 171 16.10 -12.47 17.45
N GLU A 172 17.07 -11.57 17.62
CA GLU A 172 16.91 -10.15 17.25
C GLU A 172 16.81 -9.94 15.73
N LEU A 173 17.29 -10.90 14.92
CA LEU A 173 17.15 -10.88 13.47
C LEU A 173 15.78 -11.38 12.96
N LEU A 174 14.92 -11.96 13.81
CA LEU A 174 13.60 -12.46 13.37
C LEU A 174 12.71 -11.38 12.76
N PRO A 175 12.57 -10.17 13.37
CA PRO A 175 11.81 -9.08 12.74
C PRO A 175 12.39 -8.65 11.39
N ALA A 176 13.71 -8.58 11.27
CA ALA A 176 14.38 -8.24 10.01
C ALA A 176 14.08 -9.29 8.92
N LYS A 177 14.07 -10.58 9.30
CA LYS A 177 13.72 -11.68 8.40
C LYS A 177 12.27 -11.63 7.93
N SER A 178 11.35 -11.34 8.87
CA SER A 178 9.93 -11.09 8.55
C SER A 178 9.79 -9.95 7.54
N HIS A 179 10.47 -8.83 7.78
CA HIS A 179 10.42 -7.67 6.89
C HIS A 179 11.01 -7.99 5.50
N ALA A 180 12.16 -8.66 5.45
CA ALA A 180 12.79 -9.07 4.19
C ALA A 180 11.89 -9.98 3.36
N LEU A 181 11.21 -10.94 4.00
CA LEU A 181 10.23 -11.79 3.34
C LEU A 181 9.06 -10.97 2.79
N GLN A 182 8.54 -10.01 3.56
CA GLN A 182 7.47 -9.12 3.12
C GLN A 182 7.88 -8.30 1.88
N ILE A 183 9.07 -7.67 1.89
CA ILE A 183 9.61 -6.94 0.73
C ILE A 183 9.70 -7.86 -0.48
N HIS A 184 10.26 -9.06 -0.30
CA HIS A 184 10.42 -10.01 -1.40
C HIS A 184 9.07 -10.41 -2.01
N GLN A 185 8.06 -10.68 -1.18
CA GLN A 185 6.71 -10.99 -1.64
C GLN A 185 6.08 -9.83 -2.39
N ILE A 186 6.20 -8.60 -1.88
CA ILE A 186 5.71 -7.40 -2.54
C ILE A 186 6.33 -7.25 -3.93
N GLN A 187 7.66 -7.41 -4.04
CA GLN A 187 8.37 -7.31 -5.31
C GLN A 187 7.93 -8.40 -6.30
N GLN A 188 7.72 -9.64 -5.84
CA GLN A 188 7.19 -10.70 -6.68
C GLN A 188 5.78 -10.37 -7.19
N GLN A 189 4.89 -9.86 -6.33
CA GLN A 189 3.53 -9.47 -6.72
C GLN A 189 3.54 -8.31 -7.71
N GLN A 190 4.40 -7.32 -7.48
CA GLN A 190 4.59 -6.19 -8.40
C GLN A 190 5.03 -6.65 -9.79
N ALA A 191 6.01 -7.56 -9.85
CA ALA A 191 6.52 -8.10 -11.11
C ALA A 191 5.43 -8.87 -11.87
N LYS A 192 4.68 -9.74 -11.18
CA LYS A 192 3.54 -10.46 -11.78
C LYS A 192 2.47 -9.51 -12.31
N LEU A 193 2.10 -8.49 -11.54
CA LEU A 193 1.10 -7.50 -11.92
C LEU A 193 1.56 -6.70 -13.16
N LEU A 194 2.82 -6.31 -13.21
CA LEU A 194 3.41 -5.59 -14.34
C LEU A 194 3.35 -6.44 -15.63
N GLU A 195 3.70 -7.72 -15.55
CA GLU A 195 3.58 -8.65 -16.69
C GLU A 195 2.13 -8.83 -17.14
N GLN A 196 1.22 -9.04 -16.18
CA GLN A 196 -0.22 -9.17 -16.45
C GLN A 196 -0.75 -7.94 -17.21
N LEU A 197 -0.50 -6.73 -16.72
CA LEU A 197 -0.97 -5.49 -17.34
C LEU A 197 -0.41 -5.24 -18.75
N ARG A 198 0.88 -5.55 -18.98
CA ARG A 198 1.51 -5.40 -20.30
C ARG A 198 0.93 -6.35 -21.35
N SER A 199 0.44 -7.51 -20.90
CA SER A 199 -0.10 -8.56 -21.76
C SER A 199 -1.62 -8.61 -21.83
N LEU A 200 -2.33 -7.63 -21.24
CA LEU A 200 -3.79 -7.63 -21.25
C LEU A 200 -4.32 -7.68 -22.69
N PRO A 201 -5.16 -8.68 -23.02
CA PRO A 201 -5.72 -8.79 -24.35
C PRO A 201 -6.82 -7.74 -24.53
N LEU A 202 -6.63 -6.85 -25.50
CA LEU A 202 -7.65 -5.90 -25.93
C LEU A 202 -8.47 -6.53 -27.05
N GLY A 203 -9.80 -6.41 -26.96
CA GLY A 203 -10.73 -6.78 -28.02
C GLY A 203 -10.86 -5.67 -29.07
N GLU A 204 -11.66 -5.95 -30.10
CA GLU A 204 -12.06 -4.94 -31.09
C GLU A 204 -12.74 -3.77 -30.38
N ASN A 205 -12.42 -2.54 -30.82
CA ASN A 205 -12.98 -1.35 -30.19
C ASN A 205 -14.48 -1.21 -30.48
N VAL A 206 -15.19 -0.61 -29.53
CA VAL A 206 -16.58 -0.19 -29.69
C VAL A 206 -16.60 1.33 -29.61
N HIS A 207 -17.11 1.98 -30.64
CA HIS A 207 -17.10 3.43 -30.77
C HIS A 207 -18.52 3.99 -30.89
N TYR A 208 -18.79 5.06 -30.13
CA TYR A 208 -20.02 5.83 -30.27
C TYR A 208 -19.76 7.30 -29.97
N ARG A 209 -20.06 8.17 -30.95
CA ARG A 209 -19.94 9.64 -30.90
C ARG A 209 -18.54 10.13 -30.57
N ASN A 210 -18.23 10.26 -29.29
CA ASN A 210 -16.98 10.82 -28.79
C ASN A 210 -16.25 9.86 -27.85
N LEU A 211 -16.73 8.62 -27.71
CA LEU A 211 -16.14 7.57 -26.91
C LEU A 211 -15.69 6.40 -27.76
N THR A 212 -14.47 5.93 -27.50
CA THR A 212 -13.97 4.65 -27.98
C THR A 212 -13.61 3.79 -26.78
N ILE A 213 -14.15 2.58 -26.70
CA ILE A 213 -13.85 1.62 -25.64
C ILE A 213 -13.07 0.46 -26.24
N PHE A 214 -11.92 0.15 -25.64
CA PHE A 214 -11.21 -1.09 -25.86
C PHE A 214 -11.58 -2.07 -24.74
N PRO A 215 -12.37 -3.12 -25.02
CA PRO A 215 -12.70 -4.13 -24.03
C PRO A 215 -11.45 -4.91 -23.64
N VAL A 216 -11.24 -5.15 -22.35
CA VAL A 216 -10.20 -6.05 -21.87
C VAL A 216 -10.79 -7.44 -21.77
N LEU A 217 -10.30 -8.38 -22.59
CA LEU A 217 -10.82 -9.74 -22.67
C LEU A 217 -10.26 -10.61 -21.56
N CYS A 218 -11.03 -11.58 -21.09
CA CYS A 218 -10.59 -12.53 -20.09
C CYS A 218 -11.32 -13.86 -20.24
N ASP A 219 -10.57 -14.95 -20.25
CA ASP A 219 -11.12 -16.32 -20.27
C ASP A 219 -11.15 -16.96 -18.86
N ASN A 220 -11.12 -16.14 -17.81
CA ASN A 220 -11.19 -16.62 -16.44
C ASN A 220 -12.61 -17.09 -16.10
N LYS A 221 -12.78 -18.41 -16.07
CA LYS A 221 -14.04 -19.11 -15.74
C LYS A 221 -14.10 -19.61 -14.30
N LYS A 222 -13.13 -19.23 -13.46
CA LYS A 222 -13.13 -19.63 -12.04
C LYS A 222 -14.16 -18.82 -11.26
N THR A 223 -14.56 -19.34 -10.10
CA THR A 223 -15.38 -18.59 -9.15
C THR A 223 -14.52 -17.60 -8.39
N ARG A 224 -14.95 -16.34 -8.35
CA ARG A 224 -14.24 -15.32 -7.56
C ARG A 224 -14.24 -15.62 -6.06
N PRO A 225 -13.12 -15.36 -5.37
CA PRO A 225 -12.97 -15.67 -3.94
C PRO A 225 -13.59 -14.62 -3.02
N TYR A 226 -14.24 -13.58 -3.56
CA TYR A 226 -14.81 -12.45 -2.82
C TYR A 226 -16.27 -12.17 -3.25
N ILE A 227 -16.96 -11.30 -2.51
CA ILE A 227 -18.25 -10.70 -2.90
C ILE A 227 -18.07 -9.20 -3.08
N LEU A 228 -19.02 -8.53 -3.74
CA LEU A 228 -18.93 -7.08 -3.99
C LEU A 228 -19.72 -6.30 -2.93
N LEU A 229 -19.35 -5.03 -2.73
CA LEU A 229 -20.03 -4.16 -1.76
C LEU A 229 -21.54 -4.06 -2.03
N ASP A 230 -21.93 -3.86 -3.29
CA ASP A 230 -23.34 -3.76 -3.70
C ASP A 230 -24.15 -5.02 -3.33
N GLU A 231 -23.62 -6.21 -3.66
CA GLU A 231 -24.24 -7.50 -3.34
C GLU A 231 -24.37 -7.74 -1.84
N SER A 232 -23.43 -7.20 -1.07
CA SER A 232 -23.32 -7.44 0.36
C SER A 232 -24.19 -6.51 1.20
N LEU A 233 -24.40 -5.26 0.77
CA LEU A 233 -25.30 -4.31 1.43
C LEU A 233 -26.77 -4.71 1.27
N ASP A 234 -27.16 -5.19 0.08
CA ASP A 234 -28.54 -5.60 -0.21
C ASP A 234 -28.98 -6.79 0.66
N ASN A 235 -28.05 -7.70 0.96
CA ASN A 235 -28.32 -8.91 1.76
C ASN A 235 -27.92 -8.76 3.24
N GLN A 236 -27.56 -7.56 3.70
CA GLN A 236 -27.08 -7.30 5.07
C GLN A 236 -25.88 -8.16 5.50
N ALA A 237 -25.12 -8.68 4.53
CA ALA A 237 -23.89 -9.41 4.78
C ALA A 237 -22.74 -8.47 5.17
N VAL A 238 -22.91 -7.18 4.88
CA VAL A 238 -22.01 -6.09 5.25
C VAL A 238 -22.82 -4.98 5.90
N GLU A 239 -22.23 -4.39 6.93
CA GLU A 239 -22.70 -3.16 7.56
C GLU A 239 -21.70 -2.04 7.27
N LEU A 240 -22.20 -0.87 6.87
CA LEU A 240 -21.40 0.33 6.65
C LEU A 240 -21.97 1.44 7.54
N THR A 241 -21.13 2.06 8.37
CA THR A 241 -21.53 3.11 9.34
C THR A 241 -20.54 4.27 9.34
N GLU A 242 -20.96 5.41 9.88
CA GLU A 242 -20.03 6.47 10.30
C GLU A 242 -19.21 5.98 11.51
N VAL A 243 -18.00 6.51 11.71
CA VAL A 243 -17.10 6.09 12.79
C VAL A 243 -17.60 6.56 14.16
N ASP A 244 -18.24 7.73 14.23
CA ASP A 244 -18.77 8.32 15.45
C ASP A 244 -20.03 9.16 15.20
N ALA A 245 -20.69 9.57 16.30
CA ALA A 245 -21.89 10.40 16.25
C ALA A 245 -21.62 11.80 15.69
N ASP A 246 -20.36 12.27 15.79
CA ASP A 246 -19.91 13.55 15.23
C ASP A 246 -19.63 13.46 13.73
N GLY A 247 -19.27 12.28 13.21
CA GLY A 247 -19.10 11.96 11.80
C GLY A 247 -17.75 12.42 11.27
N ASP A 248 -16.65 11.90 11.83
CA ASP A 248 -15.31 12.27 11.38
C ASP A 248 -15.14 12.03 9.87
N VAL A 249 -14.88 13.12 9.15
CA VAL A 249 -15.32 13.32 7.75
C VAL A 249 -14.61 12.41 6.73
N PRO A 250 -13.37 11.91 6.90
CA PRO A 250 -12.73 11.16 5.82
C PRO A 250 -12.91 9.64 5.92
N THR A 251 -13.72 9.10 6.84
CA THR A 251 -13.81 7.64 7.01
C THR A 251 -15.20 7.08 7.27
N LEU A 252 -15.41 5.84 6.84
CA LEU A 252 -16.54 4.98 7.22
C LEU A 252 -16.01 3.70 7.88
N THR A 253 -16.79 3.09 8.75
CA THR A 253 -16.52 1.74 9.27
C THR A 253 -17.31 0.73 8.47
N LEU A 254 -16.62 -0.25 7.88
CA LEU A 254 -17.26 -1.42 7.29
C LEU A 254 -17.05 -2.65 8.15
N ILE A 255 -18.13 -3.37 8.43
CA ILE A 255 -18.11 -4.64 9.15
C ILE A 255 -18.56 -5.74 8.18
N ASN A 256 -17.66 -6.68 7.89
CA ASN A 256 -17.96 -7.81 7.02
C ASN A 256 -18.45 -9.01 7.85
N HIS A 257 -19.75 -9.25 7.85
CA HIS A 257 -20.37 -10.40 8.54
C HIS A 257 -20.42 -11.67 7.69
N SER A 258 -20.01 -11.58 6.42
CA SER A 258 -20.07 -12.70 5.49
C SER A 258 -18.92 -13.69 5.71
N SER A 259 -19.01 -14.86 5.07
CA SER A 259 -17.93 -15.86 5.06
C SER A 259 -16.86 -15.61 3.99
N LYS A 260 -17.00 -14.56 3.17
CA LYS A 260 -16.07 -14.22 2.09
C LYS A 260 -15.51 -12.81 2.28
N PRO A 261 -14.31 -12.52 1.77
CA PRO A 261 -13.85 -11.14 1.63
C PRO A 261 -14.81 -10.29 0.79
N VAL A 262 -14.91 -9.00 1.08
CA VAL A 262 -15.74 -8.03 0.35
C VAL A 262 -14.85 -7.07 -0.41
N LEU A 263 -14.96 -7.06 -1.75
CA LEU A 263 -14.25 -6.13 -2.61
C LEU A 263 -15.03 -4.82 -2.73
N ILE A 264 -14.31 -3.72 -2.53
CA ILE A 264 -14.84 -2.36 -2.54
C ILE A 264 -13.99 -1.55 -3.53
N PRO A 265 -14.45 -1.38 -4.77
CA PRO A 265 -13.70 -0.64 -5.79
C PRO A 265 -13.58 0.85 -5.45
N GLU A 266 -12.43 1.44 -5.79
CA GLU A 266 -12.25 2.89 -5.76
C GLU A 266 -13.28 3.59 -6.65
N GLY A 267 -13.73 4.76 -6.21
CA GLY A 267 -14.64 5.60 -6.99
C GLY A 267 -16.11 5.21 -6.87
N GLN A 268 -16.45 4.09 -6.21
CA GLN A 268 -17.84 3.75 -5.94
C GLN A 268 -18.46 4.79 -5.00
N VAL A 269 -19.68 5.25 -5.31
CA VAL A 269 -20.44 6.19 -4.49
C VAL A 269 -21.45 5.43 -3.64
N VAL A 270 -21.48 5.74 -2.34
CA VAL A 270 -22.49 5.29 -1.40
C VAL A 270 -23.36 6.45 -0.93
N THR A 271 -24.66 6.25 -0.91
CA THR A 271 -25.67 7.22 -0.47
C THR A 271 -26.29 6.78 0.85
N GLY A 272 -26.54 7.72 1.75
CA GLY A 272 -27.03 7.46 3.11
C GLY A 272 -26.29 8.29 4.15
N GLY A 273 -26.44 7.92 5.42
CA GLY A 273 -25.80 8.62 6.54
C GLY A 273 -26.09 10.12 6.56
N LYS A 274 -25.15 10.93 7.10
CA LYS A 274 -25.25 12.40 7.06
C LYS A 274 -25.03 12.95 5.65
N GLN A 275 -24.23 12.28 4.84
CA GLN A 275 -23.77 12.74 3.52
C GLN A 275 -23.40 11.57 2.61
N ASN A 276 -23.58 11.75 1.31
CA ASN A 276 -23.09 10.82 0.31
C ASN A 276 -21.54 10.81 0.26
N ARG A 277 -20.96 9.62 0.06
CA ARG A 277 -19.51 9.37 0.12
C ARG A 277 -19.01 8.68 -1.15
N VAL A 278 -17.80 9.00 -1.59
CA VAL A 278 -17.05 8.25 -2.61
C VAL A 278 -15.90 7.49 -1.97
N ILE A 279 -15.65 6.24 -2.39
CA ILE A 279 -14.53 5.43 -1.90
C ILE A 279 -13.20 5.95 -2.45
N ASN A 280 -12.21 6.16 -1.59
CA ASN A 280 -10.92 6.75 -1.99
C ASN A 280 -9.97 5.75 -2.66
N ILE A 281 -10.02 4.48 -2.24
CA ILE A 281 -9.11 3.44 -2.69
C ILE A 281 -9.82 2.08 -2.75
N THR A 282 -9.38 1.22 -3.68
CA THR A 282 -9.84 -0.16 -3.74
C THR A 282 -9.37 -0.92 -2.50
N ILE A 283 -10.31 -1.55 -1.78
CA ILE A 283 -10.05 -2.32 -0.55
C ILE A 283 -10.73 -3.67 -0.65
N LEU A 284 -10.08 -4.71 -0.12
CA LEU A 284 -10.68 -6.02 0.11
C LEU A 284 -10.76 -6.26 1.62
N VAL A 285 -11.97 -6.31 2.19
CA VAL A 285 -12.16 -6.48 3.63
C VAL A 285 -12.36 -7.95 3.95
N ALA A 286 -11.51 -8.51 4.82
CA ALA A 286 -11.58 -9.91 5.22
C ALA A 286 -12.91 -10.27 5.91
N ALA A 287 -13.30 -11.54 5.84
CA ALA A 287 -14.47 -12.07 6.53
C ALA A 287 -14.34 -11.89 8.06
N GLY A 288 -15.41 -11.43 8.71
CA GLY A 288 -15.48 -11.25 10.17
C GLY A 288 -14.68 -10.06 10.71
N VAL A 289 -14.17 -9.18 9.84
CA VAL A 289 -13.30 -8.06 10.22
C VAL A 289 -14.03 -6.73 10.04
N ALA A 290 -13.85 -5.83 11.01
CA ALA A 290 -14.20 -4.41 10.87
C ALA A 290 -13.01 -3.64 10.29
N THR A 291 -13.23 -2.78 9.31
CA THR A 291 -12.18 -2.01 8.64
C THR A 291 -12.64 -0.58 8.40
N THR A 292 -11.78 0.37 8.75
CA THR A 292 -11.96 1.78 8.43
C THR A 292 -11.64 2.02 6.96
N ILE A 293 -12.60 2.59 6.23
CA ILE A 293 -12.53 2.85 4.80
C ILE A 293 -12.38 4.35 4.60
N PRO A 294 -11.32 4.80 3.92
CA PRO A 294 -11.16 6.20 3.54
C PRO A 294 -12.16 6.57 2.44
N VAL A 295 -12.84 7.69 2.64
CA VAL A 295 -13.88 8.22 1.77
C VAL A 295 -13.78 9.74 1.66
N SER A 296 -14.49 10.30 0.69
CA SER A 296 -14.67 11.75 0.56
C SER A 296 -16.14 12.11 0.35
N CYS A 297 -16.57 13.28 0.82
CA CYS A 297 -17.94 13.75 0.67
C CYS A 297 -18.22 14.14 -0.78
N VAL A 298 -19.31 13.63 -1.35
CA VAL A 298 -19.81 14.04 -2.68
C VAL A 298 -21.17 14.72 -2.61
N GLU A 299 -21.45 15.30 -1.44
CA GLU A 299 -22.61 16.11 -1.11
C GLU A 299 -22.18 17.11 -0.03
N ARG A 300 -22.29 18.40 -0.30
CA ARG A 300 -21.70 19.45 0.56
C ARG A 300 -22.70 20.03 1.54
N SER A 301 -23.94 20.25 1.12
CA SER A 301 -24.90 21.09 1.83
C SER A 301 -25.89 20.29 2.71
N ARG A 302 -25.72 18.96 2.80
CA ARG A 302 -26.43 18.10 3.77
C ARG A 302 -25.49 17.75 4.93
N TRP A 303 -25.90 17.98 6.18
CA TRP A 303 -25.22 17.45 7.38
C TRP A 303 -26.24 17.01 8.40
N ARG A 304 -27.12 16.10 7.99
CA ARG A 304 -28.21 15.58 8.83
C ARG A 304 -28.43 14.13 8.46
N ASP A 305 -28.39 13.25 9.46
CA ASP A 305 -28.77 11.86 9.27
C ASP A 305 -30.27 11.78 8.96
N ARG A 306 -30.61 11.16 7.83
CA ARG A 306 -32.00 10.88 7.44
C ARG A 306 -32.49 9.51 7.93
N GLY A 307 -31.72 8.82 8.77
CA GLY A 307 -31.97 7.45 9.21
C GLY A 307 -31.79 6.44 8.07
N GLN A 308 -31.08 6.82 7.02
CA GLN A 308 -30.89 6.00 5.82
C GLN A 308 -29.59 5.21 5.91
N ARG A 309 -29.71 3.88 5.89
CA ARG A 309 -28.56 2.99 5.74
C ARG A 309 -27.86 3.27 4.42
N PHE A 310 -26.53 3.13 4.41
CA PHE A 310 -25.76 3.29 3.19
C PHE A 310 -26.15 2.27 2.13
N ARG A 311 -26.20 2.72 0.87
CA ARG A 311 -26.43 1.91 -0.33
C ARG A 311 -25.49 2.37 -1.44
N THR A 312 -25.10 1.47 -2.33
CA THR A 312 -24.36 1.84 -3.54
C THR A 312 -25.27 2.57 -4.53
N ALA A 313 -24.79 3.65 -5.17
CA ALA A 313 -25.55 4.41 -6.16
C ALA A 313 -24.88 4.42 -7.54
N CYS A 314 -23.89 5.27 -7.75
CA CYS A 314 -23.14 5.42 -9.01
C CYS A 314 -21.62 5.24 -8.77
N TYR A 315 -20.81 5.45 -9.80
CA TYR A 315 -19.37 5.69 -9.65
C TYR A 315 -19.06 7.17 -9.83
N ALA A 316 -17.98 7.67 -9.25
CA ALA A 316 -17.48 9.00 -9.57
C ALA A 316 -16.97 9.05 -11.03
N PRO A 317 -17.11 10.18 -11.73
CA PRO A 317 -16.63 10.31 -13.09
C PRO A 317 -15.08 10.34 -13.15
N PRO A 318 -14.49 10.00 -14.30
CA PRO A 318 -13.03 9.86 -14.47
C PRO A 318 -12.20 11.04 -13.97
N ASN A 319 -12.58 12.28 -14.27
CA ASN A 319 -11.82 13.47 -13.83
C ASN A 319 -11.79 13.60 -12.30
N LEU A 320 -12.92 13.38 -11.64
CA LEU A 320 -13.01 13.38 -10.17
C LEU A 320 -12.13 12.24 -9.61
N ARG A 321 -12.24 11.03 -10.16
CA ARG A 321 -11.41 9.88 -9.74
C ARG A 321 -9.91 10.14 -9.95
N ALA A 322 -9.52 10.80 -11.04
CA ALA A 322 -8.15 11.16 -11.35
C ALA A 322 -7.57 12.12 -10.30
N ARG A 323 -8.20 13.29 -10.12
CA ARG A 323 -7.74 14.32 -9.19
C ARG A 323 -7.80 13.81 -7.73
N LYS A 324 -8.87 13.11 -7.34
CA LYS A 324 -9.00 12.45 -6.03
C LYS A 324 -7.89 11.43 -5.78
N SER A 325 -7.61 10.56 -6.74
CA SER A 325 -6.54 9.57 -6.59
C SER A 325 -5.16 10.22 -6.50
N ALA A 326 -4.94 11.33 -7.22
CA ALA A 326 -3.70 12.11 -7.12
C ALA A 326 -3.55 12.77 -5.73
N SER A 327 -4.60 13.38 -5.18
CA SER A 327 -4.54 13.98 -3.84
C SER A 327 -4.44 12.93 -2.73
N VAL A 328 -5.09 11.77 -2.87
CA VAL A 328 -4.90 10.62 -1.96
C VAL A 328 -3.45 10.15 -1.96
N ARG A 329 -2.80 10.05 -3.13
CA ARG A 329 -1.39 9.71 -3.23
C ARG A 329 -0.52 10.73 -2.47
N GLN A 330 -0.80 12.01 -2.63
CA GLN A 330 -0.07 13.07 -1.94
C GLN A 330 -0.21 12.95 -0.42
N SER A 331 -1.44 12.82 0.10
CA SER A 331 -1.69 12.59 1.53
C SER A 331 -0.99 11.34 2.06
N ARG A 332 -0.94 10.27 1.26
CA ARG A 332 -0.22 9.04 1.62
C ARG A 332 1.27 9.29 1.79
N ARG A 333 1.89 10.02 0.87
CA ARG A 333 3.33 10.33 0.92
C ARG A 333 3.69 11.26 2.06
N GLU A 334 2.86 12.27 2.31
CA GLU A 334 3.14 13.32 3.29
C GLU A 334 2.73 12.92 4.71
N LYS A 335 1.62 12.20 4.87
CA LYS A 335 0.96 11.96 6.16
C LYS A 335 0.68 10.49 6.45
N GLY A 336 0.88 9.59 5.49
CA GLY A 336 0.53 8.18 5.63
C GLY A 336 -0.98 7.88 5.64
N THR A 337 -1.83 8.87 5.27
CA THR A 337 -3.29 8.72 5.24
C THR A 337 -3.82 8.57 3.81
N PHE A 338 -5.05 8.07 3.67
CA PHE A 338 -5.72 7.90 2.37
C PHE A 338 -6.80 8.96 2.14
N GLU A 339 -6.61 10.15 2.71
CA GLU A 339 -7.52 11.28 2.59
C GLU A 339 -7.31 11.98 1.26
N SER A 340 -8.40 12.35 0.58
CA SER A 340 -8.31 13.25 -0.58
C SER A 340 -8.44 14.70 -0.15
N ASP A 341 -8.17 15.62 -1.07
CA ASP A 341 -8.56 17.02 -0.91
C ASP A 341 -10.10 17.14 -1.03
N GLN A 342 -10.78 17.44 0.08
CA GLN A 342 -12.24 17.55 0.14
C GLN A 342 -12.77 18.77 -0.63
N GLY A 343 -12.03 19.88 -0.67
CA GLY A 343 -12.40 21.06 -1.41
C GLY A 343 -12.38 20.80 -2.91
N GLN A 344 -11.31 20.16 -3.38
CA GLN A 344 -11.15 19.71 -4.77
C GLN A 344 -12.26 18.74 -5.19
N VAL A 345 -12.66 17.80 -4.34
CA VAL A 345 -13.80 16.89 -4.64
C VAL A 345 -15.11 17.68 -4.81
N TRP A 346 -15.37 18.69 -3.99
CA TRP A 346 -16.58 19.52 -4.14
C TRP A 346 -16.56 20.38 -5.40
N GLU A 347 -15.40 20.90 -5.80
CA GLU A 347 -15.24 21.59 -7.08
C GLU A 347 -15.56 20.66 -8.27
N ASP A 348 -15.08 19.41 -8.21
CA ASP A 348 -15.36 18.41 -9.25
C ASP A 348 -16.85 18.02 -9.29
N VAL A 349 -17.50 17.87 -8.13
CA VAL A 349 -18.96 17.62 -8.07
C VAL A 349 -19.73 18.78 -8.68
N LYS A 350 -19.35 20.02 -8.38
CA LYS A 350 -19.95 21.21 -8.97
C LYS A 350 -19.78 21.23 -10.50
N ALA A 351 -18.58 20.92 -11.00
CA ALA A 351 -18.35 20.83 -12.44
C ALA A 351 -19.26 19.79 -13.12
N CYS A 352 -19.56 18.67 -12.43
CA CYS A 352 -20.50 17.66 -12.94
C CYS A 352 -21.95 18.17 -12.96
N LEU A 353 -22.38 18.89 -11.92
CA LEU A 353 -23.70 19.52 -11.86
C LEU A 353 -23.88 20.59 -12.95
N ASP A 354 -22.86 21.44 -13.14
CA ASP A 354 -22.83 22.45 -14.19
C ASP A 354 -22.91 21.80 -15.58
N ALA A 355 -22.15 20.71 -15.81
CA ALA A 355 -22.21 19.93 -17.04
C ALA A 355 -23.60 19.29 -17.24
N ALA A 356 -24.24 18.80 -16.19
CA ALA A 356 -25.59 18.27 -16.26
C ALA A 356 -26.67 19.37 -16.36
N SER A 357 -26.31 20.65 -16.22
CA SER A 357 -27.23 21.79 -16.13
C SER A 357 -28.25 21.62 -14.99
N VAL A 358 -27.78 21.16 -13.84
CA VAL A 358 -28.59 20.91 -12.63
C VAL A 358 -28.26 21.94 -11.56
N GLU A 359 -29.29 22.66 -11.08
CA GLU A 359 -29.20 23.42 -9.84
C GLU A 359 -29.53 22.51 -8.66
N SER A 360 -28.50 22.17 -7.87
CA SER A 360 -28.64 21.26 -6.72
C SER A 360 -28.64 22.04 -5.40
N GLU A 361 -29.69 21.87 -4.59
CA GLU A 361 -29.74 22.44 -3.24
C GLU A 361 -28.71 21.79 -2.30
N THR A 362 -28.38 20.51 -2.53
CA THR A 362 -27.49 19.73 -1.66
C THR A 362 -26.06 19.62 -2.20
N GLU A 363 -25.84 20.05 -3.44
CA GLU A 363 -24.62 19.84 -4.22
C GLU A 363 -24.25 18.35 -4.26
N SER A 364 -25.23 17.49 -4.56
CA SER A 364 -25.06 16.03 -4.60
C SER A 364 -24.65 15.55 -5.99
N LEU A 365 -23.58 14.76 -6.09
CA LEU A 365 -23.13 14.16 -7.35
C LEU A 365 -24.22 13.30 -8.01
N THR A 366 -25.08 12.63 -7.25
CA THR A 366 -26.09 11.72 -7.80
C THR A 366 -27.14 12.45 -8.65
N GLU A 367 -27.44 13.70 -8.35
CA GLU A 367 -28.42 14.51 -9.09
C GLU A 367 -27.95 14.76 -10.54
N SER A 368 -26.63 14.78 -10.78
CA SER A 368 -26.08 14.86 -12.14
C SER A 368 -26.36 13.61 -12.98
N TYR A 369 -26.38 12.42 -12.35
CA TYR A 369 -26.72 11.16 -13.02
C TYR A 369 -28.21 11.06 -13.32
N GLU A 370 -29.06 11.49 -12.38
CA GLU A 370 -30.51 11.51 -12.56
C GLU A 370 -30.91 12.41 -13.75
N ALA A 371 -30.30 13.59 -13.87
CA ALA A 371 -30.58 14.50 -14.97
C ALA A 371 -30.09 13.99 -16.35
N LEU A 372 -29.05 13.15 -16.38
CA LEU A 372 -28.43 12.65 -17.61
C LEU A 372 -28.82 11.20 -17.94
N GLU A 373 -29.71 10.57 -17.18
CA GLU A 373 -30.11 9.17 -17.30
C GLU A 373 -30.42 8.76 -18.75
N SER A 374 -31.23 9.58 -19.45
CA SER A 374 -31.62 9.28 -20.85
C SER A 374 -30.44 9.31 -21.82
N LYS A 375 -29.53 10.29 -21.68
CA LYS A 375 -28.33 10.36 -22.53
C LYS A 375 -27.40 9.19 -22.22
N THR A 376 -27.19 8.91 -20.95
CA THR A 376 -26.29 7.83 -20.54
C THR A 376 -26.77 6.47 -21.03
N LYS A 377 -28.08 6.22 -20.93
CA LYS A 377 -28.71 5.04 -21.50
C LYS A 377 -28.48 4.93 -23.02
N GLU A 378 -28.66 6.03 -23.76
CA GLU A 378 -28.40 6.07 -25.20
C GLU A 378 -26.95 5.67 -25.55
N TYR A 379 -25.97 6.19 -24.81
CA TYR A 379 -24.57 5.80 -25.00
C TYR A 379 -24.35 4.31 -24.75
N LEU A 380 -24.83 3.78 -23.62
CA LEU A 380 -24.61 2.39 -23.23
C LEU A 380 -25.32 1.38 -24.14
N GLU A 381 -26.46 1.75 -24.74
CA GLU A 381 -27.13 0.92 -25.74
C GLU A 381 -26.32 0.76 -27.03
N ASN A 382 -25.47 1.74 -27.36
CA ASN A 382 -24.58 1.72 -28.52
C ASN A 382 -23.16 1.23 -28.20
N LEU A 383 -22.75 1.25 -26.92
CA LEU A 383 -21.44 0.82 -26.43
C LEU A 383 -21.50 -0.60 -25.82
N LYS A 384 -22.02 -1.57 -26.57
CA LYS A 384 -22.17 -2.95 -26.11
C LYS A 384 -20.82 -3.68 -26.09
N LEU A 385 -20.38 -4.08 -24.91
CA LEU A 385 -19.14 -4.83 -24.72
C LEU A 385 -19.36 -6.36 -24.81
N PRO A 386 -18.34 -7.14 -25.21
CA PRO A 386 -18.40 -8.61 -25.22
C PRO A 386 -18.62 -9.21 -23.82
N GLU A 387 -19.35 -10.33 -23.70
CA GLU A 387 -19.63 -10.98 -22.41
C GLU A 387 -18.38 -11.52 -21.69
N ASN A 388 -17.28 -11.75 -22.41
CA ASN A 388 -16.01 -12.22 -21.84
C ASN A 388 -15.05 -11.07 -21.50
N CYS A 389 -15.51 -9.82 -21.47
CA CYS A 389 -14.68 -8.72 -21.01
C CYS A 389 -14.63 -8.65 -19.48
N CYS A 390 -13.45 -8.39 -18.93
CA CYS A 390 -13.24 -8.14 -17.50
C CYS A 390 -12.83 -6.70 -17.21
N GLY A 391 -12.84 -5.82 -18.22
CA GLY A 391 -12.45 -4.45 -18.08
C GLY A 391 -12.73 -3.63 -19.32
N ALA A 392 -12.54 -2.33 -19.19
CA ALA A 392 -12.63 -1.37 -20.28
C ALA A 392 -11.51 -0.34 -20.14
N LEU A 393 -10.91 0.01 -21.28
CA LEU A 393 -10.07 1.18 -21.43
C LEU A 393 -10.80 2.17 -22.35
N VAL A 394 -11.02 3.37 -21.84
CA VAL A 394 -11.95 4.34 -22.41
C VAL A 394 -11.19 5.56 -22.91
N MET A 395 -11.51 5.95 -24.13
CA MET A 395 -10.87 7.03 -24.88
C MET A 395 -11.88 8.08 -25.31
N HIS A 396 -11.43 9.34 -25.39
CA HIS A 396 -12.12 10.45 -26.03
C HIS A 396 -11.22 11.04 -27.12
N GLY A 397 -11.52 10.72 -28.38
CA GLY A 397 -10.54 10.87 -29.47
C GLY A 397 -9.24 10.16 -29.11
N ASP A 398 -8.10 10.84 -29.27
CA ASP A 398 -6.77 10.30 -28.92
C ASP A 398 -6.38 10.47 -27.45
N LYS A 399 -7.30 10.94 -26.59
CA LYS A 399 -7.04 11.12 -25.16
C LYS A 399 -7.58 9.95 -24.35
N VAL A 400 -6.76 9.43 -23.46
CA VAL A 400 -7.20 8.42 -22.47
C VAL A 400 -8.07 9.11 -21.43
N VAL A 401 -9.29 8.62 -21.25
CA VAL A 401 -10.19 9.04 -20.16
C VAL A 401 -9.88 8.23 -18.91
N GLY A 402 -9.77 6.92 -19.04
CA GLY A 402 -9.38 6.03 -17.96
C GLY A 402 -9.55 4.56 -18.28
N MET A 403 -9.32 3.72 -17.28
CA MET A 403 -9.58 2.29 -17.35
C MET A 403 -10.06 1.75 -16.01
N ASP A 404 -10.88 0.70 -16.07
CA ASP A 404 -11.21 -0.17 -14.94
C ASP A 404 -11.10 -1.63 -15.42
N VAL A 405 -10.28 -2.44 -14.74
CA VAL A 405 -10.07 -3.85 -15.07
C VAL A 405 -10.14 -4.70 -13.82
N PHE A 406 -10.88 -5.80 -13.89
CA PHE A 406 -11.10 -6.79 -12.84
C PHE A 406 -10.59 -8.17 -13.28
N ASP A 407 -10.50 -9.12 -12.34
CA ASP A 407 -10.07 -10.50 -12.59
C ASP A 407 -11.12 -11.37 -13.28
N TYR A 408 -12.41 -11.09 -13.09
CA TYR A 408 -13.51 -11.92 -13.57
C TYR A 408 -14.48 -11.13 -14.45
N PRO A 409 -14.88 -11.69 -15.63
CA PRO A 409 -15.93 -11.08 -16.44
C PRO A 409 -17.24 -10.86 -15.67
N GLU A 410 -17.62 -11.80 -14.80
CA GLU A 410 -18.81 -11.65 -13.95
C GLU A 410 -18.75 -10.44 -13.00
N THR A 411 -17.56 -10.09 -12.50
CA THR A 411 -17.38 -8.90 -11.65
C THR A 411 -17.53 -7.63 -12.49
N PHE A 412 -16.86 -7.58 -13.64
CA PHE A 412 -16.91 -6.41 -14.51
C PHE A 412 -18.32 -6.17 -15.07
N ILE A 413 -19.01 -7.19 -15.56
CA ILE A 413 -20.38 -7.06 -16.09
C ILE A 413 -21.33 -6.47 -15.05
N LYS A 414 -21.25 -6.93 -13.79
CA LYS A 414 -22.07 -6.39 -12.69
C LYS A 414 -21.80 -4.91 -12.44
N MET A 415 -20.55 -4.48 -12.59
CA MET A 415 -20.13 -3.10 -12.36
C MET A 415 -20.31 -2.21 -13.60
N TRP A 416 -20.38 -2.80 -14.79
CA TRP A 416 -20.27 -2.08 -16.06
C TRP A 416 -21.38 -1.05 -16.26
N GLN A 417 -22.61 -1.34 -15.83
CA GLN A 417 -23.70 -0.38 -15.97
C GLN A 417 -23.35 0.97 -15.31
N ARG A 418 -22.98 0.94 -14.02
CA ARG A 418 -22.66 2.15 -13.24
C ARG A 418 -21.29 2.75 -13.58
N LEU A 419 -20.32 1.92 -13.97
CA LEU A 419 -19.01 2.41 -14.45
C LEU A 419 -19.14 3.08 -15.81
N GLY A 420 -19.82 2.46 -16.76
CA GLY A 420 -20.10 3.01 -18.07
C GLY A 420 -20.87 4.33 -17.96
N GLU A 421 -21.83 4.42 -17.05
CA GLU A 421 -22.53 5.66 -16.73
C GLU A 421 -21.57 6.79 -16.32
N SER A 422 -20.58 6.49 -15.48
CA SER A 422 -19.61 7.49 -15.02
C SER A 422 -18.63 7.94 -16.10
N TYR A 423 -18.24 7.03 -16.99
CA TYR A 423 -17.44 7.38 -18.17
C TYR A 423 -18.18 8.31 -19.12
N VAL A 424 -19.47 8.04 -19.37
CA VAL A 424 -20.31 8.91 -20.21
C VAL A 424 -20.47 10.28 -19.58
N LEU A 425 -20.75 10.35 -18.27
CA LEU A 425 -20.85 11.64 -17.55
C LEU A 425 -19.58 12.49 -17.74
N GLY A 426 -18.40 11.86 -17.71
CA GLY A 426 -17.11 12.54 -17.90
C GLY A 426 -16.93 13.20 -19.27
N VAL A 427 -17.71 12.83 -20.28
CA VAL A 427 -17.53 13.32 -21.67
C VAL A 427 -18.81 13.79 -22.36
N VAL A 428 -19.98 13.74 -21.70
CA VAL A 428 -21.29 13.93 -22.33
C VAL A 428 -21.46 15.25 -23.09
N ASN A 429 -20.75 16.30 -22.66
CA ASN A 429 -20.78 17.63 -23.29
C ASN A 429 -19.56 17.92 -24.17
N GLN A 430 -18.68 16.95 -24.36
CA GLN A 430 -17.52 17.08 -25.24
C GLN A 430 -17.95 16.86 -26.70
N PRO A 431 -17.29 17.50 -27.68
CA PRO A 431 -17.61 17.34 -29.09
C PRO A 431 -17.42 15.89 -29.56
N GLU A 432 -18.07 15.52 -30.66
CA GLU A 432 -17.81 14.26 -31.36
C GLU A 432 -16.33 14.13 -31.75
N GLN A 433 -15.84 12.89 -31.78
CA GLN A 433 -14.44 12.56 -32.07
C GLN A 433 -14.38 11.31 -32.93
N GLU A 434 -13.31 11.15 -33.69
CA GLU A 434 -13.07 9.91 -34.41
C GLU A 434 -12.67 8.77 -33.46
N ALA A 435 -12.80 7.53 -33.94
CA ALA A 435 -12.38 6.35 -33.21
C ALA A 435 -10.86 6.35 -33.01
N CYS A 436 -10.42 5.98 -31.82
CA CYS A 436 -9.00 5.96 -31.45
C CYS A 436 -8.29 4.70 -31.95
N GLU A 437 -6.99 4.80 -32.23
CA GLU A 437 -6.13 3.66 -32.52
C GLU A 437 -5.74 2.87 -31.25
N GLU A 438 -5.72 1.53 -31.36
CA GLU A 438 -5.36 0.62 -30.26
C GLU A 438 -3.94 0.89 -29.67
N ASN A 439 -3.02 1.40 -30.49
CA ASN A 439 -1.65 1.69 -30.05
C ASN A 439 -1.58 2.75 -28.94
N ILE A 440 -2.53 3.69 -28.89
CA ILE A 440 -2.60 4.69 -27.81
C ILE A 440 -3.02 4.01 -26.51
N ALA A 441 -4.05 3.16 -26.57
CA ALA A 441 -4.50 2.35 -25.44
C ALA A 441 -3.39 1.45 -24.88
N ARG A 442 -2.64 0.75 -25.75
CA ARG A 442 -1.52 -0.11 -25.34
C ARG A 442 -0.40 0.68 -24.66
N ARG A 443 -0.04 1.86 -25.17
CA ARG A 443 0.97 2.73 -24.53
C ARG A 443 0.53 3.18 -23.14
N PHE A 444 -0.77 3.42 -22.93
CA PHE A 444 -1.30 3.75 -21.62
C PHE A 444 -1.16 2.58 -20.64
N LEU A 445 -1.53 1.36 -21.03
CA LEU A 445 -1.36 0.16 -20.18
C LEU A 445 0.09 -0.05 -19.75
N VAL A 446 1.04 0.08 -20.68
CA VAL A 446 2.47 0.00 -20.37
C VAL A 446 2.88 1.09 -19.39
N SER A 447 2.42 2.32 -19.60
CA SER A 447 2.72 3.47 -18.72
C SER A 447 2.17 3.32 -17.31
N VAL A 448 1.00 2.68 -17.15
CA VAL A 448 0.44 2.33 -15.84
C VAL A 448 1.30 1.25 -15.19
N ALA A 449 1.57 0.16 -15.91
CA ALA A 449 2.31 -0.99 -15.39
C ALA A 449 3.72 -0.61 -14.87
N GLU A 450 4.42 0.28 -15.57
CA GLU A 450 5.78 0.73 -15.21
C GLU A 450 5.83 1.64 -13.99
N LYS A 451 4.70 2.25 -13.62
CA LYS A 451 4.61 3.24 -12.53
C LYS A 451 3.89 2.72 -11.30
N LEU A 452 3.47 1.45 -11.29
CA LEU A 452 2.86 0.86 -10.11
C LEU A 452 3.93 0.67 -9.03
N THR A 453 3.69 1.26 -7.86
CA THR A 453 4.54 1.14 -6.68
C THR A 453 3.74 0.56 -5.53
N PRO A 454 4.36 -0.28 -4.68
CA PRO A 454 3.64 -0.89 -3.56
C PRO A 454 3.28 0.13 -2.48
N VAL A 455 2.16 -0.11 -1.82
CA VAL A 455 1.67 0.70 -0.70
C VAL A 455 1.60 -0.16 0.55
N VAL A 456 2.43 0.18 1.55
CA VAL A 456 2.47 -0.50 2.84
C VAL A 456 2.64 0.55 3.95
N PRO A 457 1.80 0.54 5.01
CA PRO A 457 0.60 -0.28 5.17
C PRO A 457 -0.56 0.19 4.26
N ALA A 458 -1.53 -0.69 4.02
CA ALA A 458 -2.79 -0.37 3.34
C ALA A 458 -3.96 -1.03 4.08
N PRO A 459 -5.16 -0.42 4.11
CA PRO A 459 -6.33 -1.02 4.74
C PRO A 459 -6.84 -2.24 3.95
N GLY A 460 -7.35 -3.23 4.68
CA GLY A 460 -7.83 -4.49 4.12
C GLY A 460 -6.73 -5.53 3.90
N ILE A 461 -7.09 -6.63 3.24
CA ILE A 461 -6.20 -7.72 2.85
C ILE A 461 -5.79 -7.61 1.37
N GLY A 462 -4.69 -8.26 1.01
CA GLY A 462 -4.14 -8.22 -0.34
C GLY A 462 -3.02 -7.19 -0.50
N TRP A 463 -2.46 -7.15 -1.70
CA TRP A 463 -1.33 -6.30 -2.06
C TRP A 463 -1.82 -5.09 -2.83
N ARG A 464 -1.67 -3.91 -2.23
CA ARG A 464 -2.05 -2.65 -2.85
C ARG A 464 -0.88 -2.03 -3.59
N PHE A 465 -1.17 -1.53 -4.78
CA PHE A 465 -0.25 -0.73 -5.58
C PHE A 465 -0.92 0.59 -5.94
N GLU A 466 -0.14 1.65 -6.08
CA GLU A 466 -0.60 2.95 -6.59
C GLU A 466 0.23 3.36 -7.81
N VAL A 467 -0.33 4.21 -8.66
CA VAL A 467 0.40 4.77 -9.80
C VAL A 467 1.22 5.98 -9.37
N ASP A 468 2.54 5.84 -9.41
CA ASP A 468 3.51 6.91 -9.15
C ASP A 468 3.73 7.77 -10.41
N SER A 469 2.81 8.71 -10.65
CA SER A 469 2.92 9.62 -11.79
C SER A 469 2.16 10.92 -11.61
N GLU A 470 2.75 12.06 -11.95
CA GLU A 470 2.00 13.32 -12.00
C GLU A 470 0.92 13.35 -13.09
N LYS A 471 1.06 12.54 -14.16
CA LYS A 471 0.12 12.51 -15.29
C LYS A 471 -0.94 11.41 -15.22
N ILE A 472 -0.73 10.41 -14.38
CA ILE A 472 -1.62 9.24 -14.27
C ILE A 472 -1.89 9.00 -12.80
N ALA A 473 -3.16 8.93 -12.43
CA ALA A 473 -3.58 8.64 -11.08
C ALA A 473 -4.44 7.38 -11.04
N GLY A 474 -4.32 6.62 -9.96
CA GLY A 474 -5.05 5.36 -9.80
C GLY A 474 -4.27 4.38 -8.95
N GLY A 475 -4.73 3.13 -8.95
CA GLY A 475 -4.09 2.07 -8.19
C GLY A 475 -4.68 0.70 -8.49
N SER A 476 -4.09 -0.31 -7.87
CA SER A 476 -4.45 -1.70 -8.05
C SER A 476 -4.48 -2.45 -6.73
N LEU A 477 -5.28 -3.51 -6.69
CA LEU A 477 -5.33 -4.47 -5.60
C LEU A 477 -5.16 -5.89 -6.16
N VAL A 478 -4.25 -6.65 -5.58
CA VAL A 478 -3.97 -8.06 -5.91
C VAL A 478 -4.27 -8.93 -4.71
N TYR A 479 -4.99 -10.04 -4.90
CA TYR A 479 -5.27 -11.03 -3.86
C TYR A 479 -5.14 -12.44 -4.42
N GLN A 480 -4.47 -13.33 -3.68
CA GLN A 480 -4.20 -14.71 -4.12
C GLN A 480 -3.60 -14.80 -5.54
N ASP A 481 -2.58 -13.99 -5.81
CA ASP A 481 -1.90 -13.88 -7.13
C ASP A 481 -2.81 -13.43 -8.30
N SER A 482 -4.00 -12.90 -8.02
CA SER A 482 -4.96 -12.42 -9.02
C SER A 482 -5.22 -10.93 -8.85
N LEU A 483 -5.23 -10.19 -9.97
CA LEU A 483 -5.64 -8.80 -10.04
C LEU A 483 -7.13 -8.66 -9.67
N CYS A 484 -7.47 -8.19 -8.49
CA CYS A 484 -8.87 -7.96 -8.14
C CYS A 484 -9.45 -6.76 -8.89
N HIS A 485 -8.70 -5.66 -8.91
CA HIS A 485 -9.10 -4.44 -9.59
C HIS A 485 -7.88 -3.56 -9.86
N VAL A 486 -7.84 -2.92 -11.02
CA VAL A 486 -6.98 -1.76 -11.31
C VAL A 486 -7.84 -0.68 -11.94
N SER A 487 -7.67 0.54 -11.44
CA SER A 487 -8.20 1.74 -12.08
C SER A 487 -7.06 2.72 -12.34
N ALA A 488 -7.09 3.38 -13.49
CA ALA A 488 -6.12 4.42 -13.83
C ALA A 488 -6.72 5.47 -14.75
N PHE A 489 -6.41 6.72 -14.49
CA PHE A 489 -6.97 7.89 -15.16
C PHE A 489 -5.86 8.85 -15.53
N TYR A 490 -6.03 9.54 -16.65
CA TYR A 490 -5.16 10.66 -16.98
C TYR A 490 -5.53 11.85 -16.10
N VAL A 491 -4.54 12.48 -15.46
CA VAL A 491 -4.75 13.73 -14.72
C VAL A 491 -4.64 14.85 -15.73
N SER A 492 -5.76 15.48 -16.08
CA SER A 492 -5.75 16.69 -16.89
C SER A 492 -5.17 17.85 -16.11
N ASP A 493 -4.34 18.66 -16.77
CA ASP A 493 -3.84 19.95 -16.26
C ASP A 493 -4.99 20.94 -15.95
#